data_AF-A0A933CA80-F1
#
_entry.id   AF-A0A933CA80-F1
#
_cell.length_a   1.000
_cell.length_b   1.000
_cell.length_c   1.000
_cell.angle_alpha   90.00
_cell.angle_beta   90.00
_cell.angle_gamma   90.00
#
_symmetry.space_group_name_H-M   'P 1'
#
loop_
_entity.id
_entity.type
_entity.pdbx_description
1 polymer ?
#
loop_
_entity_poly.entity_id
_entity_poly.type
_entity_poly.pdbx_seq_one_letter_code
_entity_poly.pdbx_strand_id
1 'polypeptide(L)'
;MFESYFWLGESRSFHRVAKEFRASTTAVANAAKAFGWADRVRERDARISTIVAKRSESEFVEMRTRQLRIARETQEAYEARLLRQGNVTPYEPTGTDAIRAMQHEALLRGGATSRTDVTVSGETADALVAAIQTILRRPRHCRACGTLQDLGEEIGREILQLSQRAAAAQAEATGRDGSSETDGGDR
;
A
#
# COMPACT_ATOMS: atom_id res chain seq x y z
N MET A 1 -12.31 -35.56 -28.59
CA MET A 1 -11.90 -36.55 -27.57
C MET A 1 -10.74 -36.05 -26.70
N PHE A 2 -9.57 -35.68 -27.25
CA PHE A 2 -8.47 -35.10 -26.46
C PHE A 2 -8.87 -33.78 -25.75
N GLU A 3 -9.56 -32.86 -26.42
CA GLU A 3 -9.98 -31.59 -25.79
C GLU A 3 -10.86 -31.83 -24.55
N SER A 4 -11.88 -32.70 -24.63
CA SER A 4 -12.69 -33.05 -23.47
C SER A 4 -11.86 -33.68 -22.36
N TYR A 5 -10.87 -34.52 -22.69
CA TYR A 5 -9.92 -35.06 -21.70
C TYR A 5 -9.09 -33.94 -21.05
N PHE A 6 -8.57 -33.01 -21.84
CA PHE A 6 -7.73 -31.92 -21.38
C PHE A 6 -8.47 -30.98 -20.41
N TRP A 7 -9.72 -30.61 -20.74
CA TRP A 7 -10.56 -29.73 -19.93
C TRP A 7 -10.99 -30.32 -18.57
N LEU A 8 -10.83 -31.64 -18.35
CA LEU A 8 -11.07 -32.25 -17.04
C LEU A 8 -10.01 -31.89 -15.99
N GLY A 9 -8.88 -31.29 -16.38
CA GLY A 9 -7.86 -30.78 -15.46
C GLY A 9 -7.32 -31.84 -14.49
N GLU A 10 -7.43 -31.59 -13.19
CA GLU A 10 -6.96 -32.56 -12.16
C GLU A 10 -7.85 -33.82 -12.08
N SER A 11 -9.12 -33.72 -12.51
CA SER A 11 -10.08 -34.83 -12.51
C SER A 11 -10.07 -35.63 -13.81
N ARG A 12 -8.95 -35.65 -14.53
CA ARG A 12 -8.77 -36.38 -15.80
C ARG A 12 -9.05 -37.87 -15.60
N SER A 13 -10.03 -38.39 -16.36
CA SER A 13 -10.39 -39.81 -16.32
C SER A 13 -10.86 -40.28 -17.69
N PHE A 14 -10.30 -41.40 -18.16
CA PHE A 14 -10.74 -42.02 -19.42
C PHE A 14 -12.18 -42.51 -19.34
N HIS A 15 -12.69 -42.84 -18.16
CA HIS A 15 -14.09 -43.24 -17.98
C HIS A 15 -15.06 -42.10 -18.29
N ARG A 16 -14.75 -40.88 -17.83
CA ARG A 16 -15.58 -39.70 -18.10
C ARG A 16 -15.64 -39.37 -19.60
N VAL A 17 -14.49 -39.42 -20.26
CA VAL A 17 -14.39 -39.22 -21.71
C VAL A 17 -15.10 -40.34 -22.48
N ALA A 18 -14.94 -41.59 -22.06
CA ALA A 18 -15.63 -42.73 -22.65
C ALA A 18 -17.16 -42.59 -22.58
N LYS A 19 -17.69 -42.13 -21.43
CA LYS A 19 -19.12 -41.85 -21.25
C LYS A 19 -19.61 -40.74 -22.19
N GLU A 20 -18.87 -39.65 -22.32
CA GLU A 20 -19.21 -38.51 -23.18
C GLU A 20 -19.27 -38.92 -24.67
N PHE A 21 -18.30 -39.70 -25.13
CA PHE A 21 -18.21 -40.13 -26.54
C PHE A 21 -18.88 -41.48 -26.83
N ARG A 22 -19.61 -42.05 -25.87
CA ARG A 22 -20.25 -43.39 -25.97
C ARG A 22 -19.30 -44.48 -26.47
N ALA A 23 -18.05 -44.41 -26.05
CA ALA A 23 -16.99 -45.36 -26.42
C ALA A 23 -16.61 -46.24 -25.22
N SER A 24 -15.93 -47.36 -25.46
CA SER A 24 -15.36 -48.14 -24.36
C SER A 24 -14.15 -47.42 -23.77
N THR A 25 -13.92 -47.57 -22.46
CA THR A 25 -12.73 -47.05 -21.78
C THR A 25 -11.44 -47.52 -22.42
N THR A 26 -11.39 -48.78 -22.85
CA THR A 26 -10.24 -49.37 -23.54
C THR A 26 -9.97 -48.70 -24.88
N ALA A 27 -11.00 -48.38 -25.67
CA ALA A 27 -10.84 -47.67 -26.94
C ALA A 27 -10.27 -46.26 -26.72
N VAL A 28 -10.75 -45.55 -25.70
CA VAL A 28 -10.22 -44.22 -25.32
C VAL A 28 -8.77 -44.32 -24.84
N ALA A 29 -8.42 -45.32 -24.03
CA ALA A 29 -7.05 -45.53 -23.56
C ALA A 29 -6.08 -45.84 -24.72
N ASN A 30 -6.51 -46.67 -25.67
CA ASN A 30 -5.74 -46.98 -26.87
C ASN A 30 -5.53 -45.74 -27.75
N ALA A 31 -6.58 -44.93 -27.94
CA ALA A 31 -6.47 -43.65 -28.63
C ALA A 31 -5.52 -42.70 -27.88
N ALA A 32 -5.64 -42.59 -26.56
CA ALA A 32 -4.78 -41.74 -25.74
C ALA A 32 -3.29 -42.11 -25.89
N LYS A 33 -2.99 -43.41 -25.94
CA LYS A 33 -1.63 -43.92 -26.19
C LYS A 33 -1.17 -43.65 -27.62
N ALA A 34 -1.99 -43.97 -28.62
CA ALA A 34 -1.65 -43.80 -30.03
C ALA A 34 -1.40 -42.34 -30.42
N PHE A 35 -2.13 -41.40 -29.81
CA PHE A 35 -2.01 -39.97 -30.08
C PHE A 35 -1.17 -39.22 -29.03
N GLY A 36 -0.46 -39.93 -28.15
CA GLY A 36 0.46 -39.34 -27.17
C GLY A 36 -0.19 -38.27 -26.28
N TRP A 37 -1.40 -38.52 -25.77
CA TRP A 37 -2.16 -37.50 -25.03
C TRP A 37 -1.40 -36.96 -23.82
N ALA A 38 -0.67 -37.80 -23.09
CA ALA A 38 0.12 -37.38 -21.94
C ALA A 38 1.17 -36.32 -22.30
N ASP A 39 1.90 -36.52 -23.41
CA ASP A 39 2.92 -35.58 -23.87
C ASP A 39 2.27 -34.28 -24.37
N ARG A 40 1.15 -34.39 -25.09
CA ARG A 40 0.37 -33.22 -25.52
C ARG A 40 -0.18 -32.41 -24.36
N VAL A 41 -0.64 -33.05 -23.28
CA VAL A 41 -1.06 -32.36 -22.05
C VAL A 41 0.14 -31.62 -21.47
N ARG A 42 1.28 -32.28 -21.29
CA ARG A 42 2.49 -31.67 -20.73
C ARG A 42 2.95 -30.45 -21.53
N GLU A 43 2.99 -30.57 -22.85
CA GLU A 43 3.39 -29.48 -23.74
C GLU A 43 2.42 -28.30 -23.68
N ARG A 44 1.11 -28.57 -23.62
CA ARG A 44 0.09 -27.52 -23.52
C ARG A 44 0.09 -26.85 -22.16
N ASP A 45 0.22 -27.61 -21.08
CA ASP A 45 0.31 -27.07 -19.71
C ASP A 45 1.55 -26.18 -19.57
N ALA A 46 2.69 -26.58 -20.14
CA ALA A 46 3.89 -25.74 -20.18
C ALA A 46 3.69 -24.44 -20.98
N ARG A 47 3.03 -24.52 -22.14
CA ARG A 47 2.68 -23.34 -22.96
C ARG A 47 1.73 -22.39 -22.22
N ILE A 48 0.67 -22.93 -21.61
CA ILE A 48 -0.28 -22.13 -20.83
C ILE A 48 0.41 -21.48 -19.64
N SER A 49 1.23 -22.23 -18.89
CA SER A 49 1.99 -21.69 -17.77
C SER A 49 2.88 -20.53 -18.19
N THR A 50 3.52 -20.63 -19.36
CA THR A 50 4.36 -19.55 -19.90
C THR A 50 3.55 -18.30 -20.25
N ILE A 51 2.38 -18.48 -20.89
CA ILE A 51 1.48 -17.39 -21.25
C ILE A 51 0.92 -16.71 -20.00
N VAL A 52 0.47 -17.51 -19.02
CA VAL A 52 -0.05 -17.01 -17.74
C VAL A 52 1.04 -16.24 -17.01
N ALA A 53 2.26 -16.77 -16.91
CA ALA A 53 3.38 -16.07 -16.27
C ALA A 53 3.64 -14.70 -16.91
N LYS A 54 3.76 -14.64 -18.25
CA LYS A 54 3.96 -13.40 -18.99
C LYS A 54 2.82 -12.40 -18.80
N ARG A 55 1.58 -12.89 -18.82
CA ARG A 55 0.39 -12.05 -18.64
C ARG A 55 0.32 -11.49 -17.22
N SER A 56 0.56 -12.33 -16.21
CA SER A 56 0.57 -11.92 -14.81
C SER A 56 1.68 -10.89 -14.53
N GLU A 57 2.85 -11.04 -15.14
CA GLU A 57 3.92 -10.04 -15.05
C GLU A 57 3.49 -8.70 -15.69
N SER A 58 2.89 -8.73 -16.88
CA SER A 58 2.36 -7.53 -17.54
C SER A 58 1.28 -6.83 -16.70
N GLU A 59 0.30 -7.59 -16.21
CA GLU A 59 -0.78 -7.06 -15.37
C GLU A 59 -0.24 -6.47 -14.06
N PHE A 60 0.78 -7.10 -13.47
CA PHE A 60 1.47 -6.58 -12.28
C PHE A 60 2.19 -5.27 -12.55
N VAL A 61 2.91 -5.18 -13.68
CA VAL A 61 3.61 -3.94 -14.10
C VAL A 61 2.60 -2.83 -14.40
N GLU A 62 1.51 -3.12 -15.09
CA GLU A 62 0.43 -2.17 -15.37
C GLU A 62 -0.22 -1.64 -14.09
N MET A 63 -0.56 -2.55 -13.16
CA MET A 63 -1.11 -2.19 -11.86
C MET A 63 -0.16 -1.29 -11.08
N ARG A 64 1.13 -1.65 -10.98
CA ARG A 64 2.14 -0.86 -10.29
C ARG A 64 2.32 0.52 -10.93
N THR A 65 2.31 0.59 -12.26
CA THR A 65 2.40 1.85 -13.01
C THR A 65 1.19 2.73 -12.74
N ARG A 66 -0.02 2.16 -12.76
CA ARG A 66 -1.25 2.87 -12.44
C ARG A 66 -1.24 3.41 -11.01
N GLN A 67 -0.81 2.61 -10.03
CA GLN A 67 -0.74 3.04 -8.64
C GLN A 67 0.30 4.15 -8.42
N LEU A 68 1.48 4.05 -9.06
CA LEU A 68 2.49 5.12 -9.03
C LEU A 68 1.96 6.42 -9.63
N ARG A 69 1.21 6.35 -10.72
CA ARG A 69 0.58 7.53 -11.32
C ARG A 69 -0.39 8.21 -10.35
N ILE A 70 -1.29 7.44 -9.74
CA ILE A 70 -2.26 7.95 -8.77
C ILE A 70 -1.54 8.60 -7.57
N ALA A 71 -0.49 7.96 -7.06
CA ALA A 71 0.29 8.50 -5.94
C ALA A 71 0.92 9.86 -6.29
N ARG A 72 1.48 10.02 -7.49
CA ARG A 72 2.04 11.29 -7.97
C ARG A 72 0.99 12.36 -8.19
N GLU A 73 -0.12 12.02 -8.85
CA GLU A 73 -1.25 12.93 -9.05
C GLU A 73 -1.79 13.46 -7.70
N THR A 74 -1.82 12.60 -6.67
CA THR A 74 -2.22 12.99 -5.31
C THR A 74 -1.23 14.00 -4.69
N GLN A 75 0.07 13.78 -4.86
CA GLN A 75 1.12 14.70 -4.39
C GLN A 75 1.04 16.05 -5.10
N GLU A 76 0.97 16.05 -6.44
CA GLU A 76 0.87 17.26 -7.27
C GLU A 76 -0.39 18.07 -6.94
N ALA A 77 -1.53 17.41 -6.72
CA ALA A 77 -2.76 18.07 -6.32
C ALA A 77 -2.65 18.72 -4.93
N TYR A 78 -1.96 18.07 -3.98
CA TYR A 78 -1.69 18.65 -2.68
C TYR A 78 -0.72 19.85 -2.76
N GLU A 79 0.33 19.77 -3.57
CA GLU A 79 1.25 20.90 -3.82
C GLU A 79 0.51 22.10 -4.44
N ALA A 80 -0.33 21.85 -5.45
CA ALA A 80 -1.14 22.89 -6.07
C ALA A 80 -2.10 23.56 -5.07
N ARG A 81 -2.65 22.79 -4.13
CA ARG A 81 -3.46 23.31 -3.01
C ARG A 81 -2.64 24.25 -2.12
N LEU A 82 -1.42 23.88 -1.73
CA LEU A 82 -0.56 24.72 -0.88
C LEU A 82 -0.26 26.08 -1.51
N LEU A 83 -0.17 26.15 -2.85
CA LEU A 83 0.07 27.38 -3.59
C LEU A 83 -1.16 28.31 -3.67
N ARG A 84 -2.38 27.78 -3.54
CA ARG A 84 -3.62 28.54 -3.81
C ARG A 84 -4.20 29.33 -2.64
N GLN A 85 -3.66 29.23 -1.43
CA GLN A 85 -4.08 29.96 -0.21
C GLN A 85 -5.57 30.40 -0.24
N GLY A 86 -6.49 29.43 -0.25
CA GLY A 86 -7.91 29.68 -0.41
C GLY A 86 -8.75 28.49 0.01
N ASN A 87 -10.05 28.73 0.18
CA ASN A 87 -11.03 27.79 0.74
C ASN A 87 -10.86 26.36 0.20
N VAL A 88 -10.49 25.45 1.10
CA VAL A 88 -10.24 24.04 0.80
C VAL A 88 -11.57 23.35 0.58
N THR A 89 -11.73 22.66 -0.54
CA THR A 89 -12.90 21.82 -0.77
C THR A 89 -12.77 20.50 0.00
N PRO A 90 -13.86 19.90 0.52
CA PRO A 90 -13.79 18.65 1.30
C PRO A 90 -13.21 17.44 0.54
N TYR A 91 -13.10 17.52 -0.78
CA TYR A 91 -12.67 16.44 -1.66
C TYR A 91 -11.22 16.60 -2.16
N GLU A 92 -10.52 17.64 -1.73
CA GLU A 92 -9.11 17.85 -2.08
C GLU A 92 -8.17 17.01 -1.19
N PRO A 93 -7.05 16.50 -1.73
CA PRO A 93 -6.06 15.77 -0.95
C PRO A 93 -5.57 16.58 0.26
N THR A 94 -5.54 15.93 1.41
CA THR A 94 -5.02 16.49 2.67
C THR A 94 -3.53 16.15 2.83
N GLY A 95 -2.81 16.83 3.75
CA GLY A 95 -1.40 16.54 3.98
C GLY A 95 -1.15 15.07 4.40
N THR A 96 -2.10 14.48 5.12
CA THR A 96 -2.09 13.05 5.45
C THR A 96 -2.20 12.16 4.22
N ASP A 97 -3.00 12.54 3.22
CA ASP A 97 -3.15 11.81 1.97
C ASP A 97 -1.87 11.88 1.13
N ALA A 98 -1.21 13.05 1.10
CA ALA A 98 0.09 13.21 0.44
C ALA A 98 1.17 12.35 1.11
N ILE A 99 1.25 12.33 2.45
CA ILE A 99 2.20 11.47 3.18
C ILE A 99 1.94 10.00 2.89
N ARG A 100 0.67 9.56 2.92
CA ARG A 100 0.31 8.17 2.58
C ARG A 100 0.64 7.84 1.12
N ALA A 101 0.43 8.77 0.19
CA ALA A 101 0.80 8.59 -1.20
C ALA A 101 2.32 8.45 -1.38
N MET A 102 3.13 9.24 -0.66
CA MET A 102 4.60 9.12 -0.66
C MET A 102 5.07 7.78 -0.05
N GLN A 103 4.46 7.34 1.05
CA GLN A 103 4.74 6.04 1.65
C GLN A 103 4.35 4.89 0.71
N HIS A 104 3.21 5.00 0.04
CA HIS A 104 2.77 4.03 -0.95
C HIS A 104 3.72 3.99 -2.15
N GLU A 105 4.18 5.14 -2.64
CA GLU A 105 5.20 5.20 -3.69
C GLU A 105 6.53 4.58 -3.24
N ALA A 106 6.97 4.85 -2.01
CA ALA A 106 8.18 4.25 -1.45
C ALA A 106 8.05 2.71 -1.38
N LEU A 107 6.91 2.20 -0.90
CA LEU A 107 6.61 0.76 -0.89
C LEU A 107 6.66 0.18 -2.30
N LEU A 108 6.01 0.84 -3.26
CA LEU A 108 5.98 0.41 -4.65
C LEU A 108 7.36 0.46 -5.30
N ARG A 109 8.32 1.24 -4.81
CA ARG A 109 9.71 1.27 -5.31
C ARG A 109 10.65 0.32 -4.55
N GLY A 110 10.18 -0.37 -3.52
CA GLY A 110 10.98 -1.23 -2.66
C GLY A 110 11.77 -0.50 -1.57
N GLY A 111 11.39 0.76 -1.27
CA GLY A 111 11.93 1.52 -0.16
C GLY A 111 11.36 1.05 1.18
N ALA A 112 12.11 1.29 2.26
CA ALA A 112 11.63 1.03 3.61
C ALA A 112 10.49 1.99 3.96
N THR A 113 9.30 1.47 4.25
CA THR A 113 8.24 2.22 4.89
C THR A 113 8.33 1.97 6.39
N SER A 114 8.48 3.03 7.19
CA SER A 114 8.42 2.90 8.64
C SER A 114 7.06 2.33 9.02
N ARG A 115 7.06 1.10 9.53
CA ARG A 115 5.89 0.45 10.15
C ARG A 115 5.69 1.05 11.55
N THR A 116 5.48 2.36 11.58
CA THR A 116 5.09 3.07 12.78
C THR A 116 3.70 3.59 12.50
N ASP A 117 2.71 2.98 13.15
CA ASP A 117 1.40 3.59 13.40
C ASP A 117 1.62 4.86 14.25
N VAL A 118 2.24 5.87 13.65
CA VAL A 118 2.14 7.23 14.18
C VAL A 118 0.85 7.72 13.59
N THR A 119 -0.20 7.70 14.40
CA THR A 119 -1.39 8.53 14.18
C THR A 119 -0.96 9.99 14.23
N VAL A 120 -0.31 10.45 13.16
CA VAL A 120 -0.12 11.87 12.91
C VAL A 120 -1.51 12.40 12.61
N SER A 121 -2.16 12.93 13.65
CA SER A 121 -3.40 13.69 13.50
C SER A 121 -3.19 14.76 12.41
N GLY A 122 -4.21 15.06 11.61
CA GLY A 122 -4.11 16.11 10.59
C GLY A 122 -3.59 17.44 11.15
N GLU A 123 -3.95 17.72 12.41
CA GLU A 123 -3.50 18.89 13.16
C GLU A 123 -1.99 18.92 13.41
N THR A 124 -1.35 17.78 13.72
CA THR A 124 0.11 17.71 13.94
C THR A 124 0.88 17.81 12.63
N ALA A 125 0.34 17.30 11.52
CA ALA A 125 0.93 17.48 10.20
C ALA A 125 0.86 18.94 9.75
N ASP A 126 -0.30 19.59 9.92
CA ASP A 126 -0.50 20.99 9.54
C ASP A 126 0.32 21.95 10.41
N ALA A 127 0.50 21.67 11.70
CA ALA A 127 1.38 22.43 12.59
C ALA A 127 2.86 22.32 12.17
N LEU A 128 3.30 21.14 11.73
CA LEU A 128 4.67 20.93 11.21
C LEU A 128 4.90 21.70 9.91
N VAL A 129 3.91 21.68 9.01
CA VAL A 129 3.96 22.45 7.76
C VAL A 129 3.96 23.95 8.05
N ALA A 130 3.16 24.43 8.99
CA ALA A 130 3.13 25.83 9.40
C ALA A 130 4.47 26.29 10.02
N ALA A 131 5.10 25.45 10.85
CA ALA A 131 6.41 25.73 11.43
C ALA A 131 7.50 25.85 10.35
N ILE A 132 7.54 24.91 9.40
CA ILE A 132 8.48 24.93 8.28
C ILE A 132 8.25 26.17 7.39
N GLN A 133 7.01 26.52 7.10
CA GLN A 133 6.69 27.72 6.32
C GLN A 133 7.09 29.02 7.05
N THR A 134 6.95 29.06 8.37
CA THR A 134 7.36 30.20 9.20
C THR A 134 8.88 30.39 9.16
N ILE A 135 9.64 29.29 9.21
CA ILE A 135 11.10 29.31 9.10
C ILE A 135 11.54 29.78 7.70
N LEU A 136 10.88 29.30 6.64
CA LEU A 136 11.19 29.68 5.26
C LEU A 136 10.82 31.13 4.93
N ARG A 137 9.86 31.72 5.65
CA ARG A 137 9.41 33.11 5.48
C ARG A 137 10.19 34.13 6.31
N ARG A 138 11.10 33.72 7.22
CA ARG A 138 11.93 34.68 7.96
C ARG A 138 12.85 35.46 7.01
N PRO A 139 12.90 36.81 7.10
CA PRO A 139 13.69 37.64 6.19
C PRO A 139 15.19 37.35 6.27
N ARG A 140 15.85 37.37 5.10
CA ARG A 140 17.21 36.88 4.83
C ARG A 140 18.34 37.51 5.67
N HIS A 141 18.08 38.54 6.48
CA HIS A 141 19.12 39.23 7.25
C HIS A 141 19.61 38.43 8.48
N CYS A 142 18.89 37.40 8.92
CA CYS A 142 19.38 36.51 9.98
C CYS A 142 20.34 35.40 9.49
N ARG A 143 20.53 35.20 8.18
CA ARG A 143 21.51 34.23 7.64
C ARG A 143 22.97 34.69 7.73
N ALA A 144 23.20 35.96 8.08
CA ALA A 144 24.55 36.54 8.16
C ALA A 144 25.22 36.37 9.54
N CYS A 145 24.49 35.94 10.57
CA CYS A 145 25.10 35.52 11.84
C CYS A 145 25.43 34.03 11.71
N GLY A 146 26.73 33.72 11.61
CA GLY A 146 27.30 32.43 11.21
C GLY A 146 27.05 31.22 12.11
N THR A 147 25.80 30.91 12.46
CA THR A 147 25.43 29.65 13.13
C THR A 147 24.31 28.92 12.37
N LEU A 148 24.60 28.47 11.14
CA LEU A 148 23.76 27.48 10.44
C LEU A 148 23.68 26.13 11.18
N GLN A 149 24.59 25.88 12.13
CA GLN A 149 24.53 24.73 13.04
C GLN A 149 23.41 24.85 14.10
N ASP A 150 23.01 26.06 14.49
CA ASP A 150 21.99 26.24 15.53
C ASP A 150 20.57 26.01 15.01
N LEU A 151 20.28 26.22 13.72
CA LEU A 151 18.92 26.15 13.21
C LEU A 151 18.36 24.71 13.23
N GLY A 152 19.21 23.72 12.92
CA GLY A 152 18.82 22.31 13.00
C GLY A 152 18.57 21.87 14.46
N GLU A 153 19.39 22.36 15.39
CA GLU A 153 19.23 22.11 16.82
C GLU A 153 18.05 22.85 17.44
N GLU A 154 17.73 24.06 16.95
CA GLU A 154 16.58 24.85 17.38
C GLU A 154 15.28 24.22 16.89
N ILE A 155 15.22 23.81 15.62
CA ILE A 155 14.12 23.02 15.06
C ILE A 155 13.98 21.69 15.81
N GLY A 156 15.09 21.00 16.06
CA GLY A 156 15.12 19.76 16.83
C GLY A 156 14.57 19.95 18.24
N ARG A 157 14.97 21.02 18.95
CA ARG A 157 14.47 21.38 20.29
C ARG A 157 12.99 21.71 20.29
N GLU A 158 12.53 22.48 19.33
CA GLU A 158 11.12 22.90 19.25
C GLU A 158 10.20 21.72 18.94
N ILE A 159 10.62 20.81 18.05
CA ILE A 159 9.93 19.54 17.78
C ILE A 159 9.89 18.66 19.03
N LEU A 160 11.00 18.56 19.77
CA LEU A 160 11.07 17.77 21.01
C LEU A 160 10.16 18.34 22.10
N GLN A 161 10.08 19.66 22.25
CA GLN A 161 9.18 20.29 23.21
C GLN A 161 7.71 20.11 22.83
N LEU A 162 7.38 20.20 21.54
CA LEU A 162 6.01 19.97 21.06
C LEU A 162 5.58 18.51 21.23
N SER A 163 6.47 17.55 20.95
CA SER A 163 6.17 16.13 21.16
C SER A 163 6.01 15.79 22.64
N GLN A 164 6.84 16.36 23.52
CA GLN A 164 6.70 16.20 24.97
C GLN A 164 5.40 16.81 25.51
N ARG A 165 4.99 17.98 25.01
CA ARG A 165 3.70 18.59 25.39
C ARG A 165 2.50 17.78 24.90
N ALA A 166 2.55 17.26 23.67
CA ALA A 166 1.51 16.39 23.14
C ALA A 166 1.41 15.08 23.94
N ALA A 167 2.55 14.49 24.29
CA ALA A 167 2.61 13.29 25.14
C ALA A 167 2.09 13.56 26.57
N ALA A 168 2.43 14.70 27.16
CA ALA A 168 1.92 15.11 28.48
C ALA A 168 0.41 15.35 28.45
N ALA A 169 -0.12 16.00 27.42
CA ALA A 169 -1.57 16.19 27.25
C ALA A 169 -2.31 14.85 27.06
N GLN A 170 -1.71 13.88 26.36
CA GLN A 170 -2.26 12.53 26.25
C GLN A 170 -2.20 11.75 27.58
N ALA A 171 -1.14 11.93 28.37
CA ALA A 171 -1.01 11.33 29.70
C ALA A 171 -2.02 11.93 30.71
N GLU A 172 -2.27 13.24 30.65
CA GLU A 172 -3.31 13.89 31.45
C GLU A 172 -4.73 13.47 31.04
N ALA A 173 -4.97 13.29 29.73
CA ALA A 173 -6.25 12.79 29.23
C ALA A 173 -6.52 11.34 29.66
N THR A 174 -5.48 10.50 29.74
CA THR A 174 -5.60 9.10 30.16
C THR A 174 -5.56 8.91 31.68
N GLY A 175 -4.94 9.82 32.42
CA GLY A 175 -4.92 9.80 33.89
C GLY A 175 -6.22 10.28 34.55
N ARG A 176 -7.05 11.05 33.84
CA ARG A 176 -8.35 11.53 34.36
C ARG A 176 -9.45 10.47 34.37
N ASP A 177 -9.32 9.43 33.55
CA ASP A 177 -10.29 8.33 33.46
C ASP A 177 -10.00 7.16 34.43
N GLY A 178 -8.93 7.25 35.23
CA GLY A 178 -8.51 6.18 36.17
C GLY A 178 -8.84 6.42 37.65
N SER A 179 -9.54 7.52 38.00
CA SER A 179 -9.86 7.89 39.39
C SER A 179 -11.37 7.99 39.65
N SER A 180 -12.11 6.93 39.35
CA SER A 180 -13.41 6.67 39.98
C SER A 180 -13.66 5.17 39.99
N GLU A 181 -14.17 4.65 41.11
CA GLU A 181 -14.54 3.24 41.35
C GLU A 181 -13.39 2.28 41.69
N THR A 182 -12.87 2.41 42.91
CA THR A 182 -12.78 1.25 43.82
C THR A 182 -12.81 1.73 45.27
N ASP A 183 -14.01 1.91 45.80
CA ASP A 183 -14.31 1.85 47.24
C ASP A 183 -15.76 1.34 47.31
N GLY A 184 -16.05 0.10 47.71
CA GLY A 184 -15.68 -0.48 49.00
C GLY A 184 -16.88 -0.30 49.93
N GLY A 185 -17.70 -1.36 50.13
CA GLY A 185 -18.88 -1.24 50.99
C GLY A 185 -19.65 -2.55 51.21
N ASP A 186 -19.01 -3.48 51.92
CA ASP A 186 -19.65 -4.59 52.63
C ASP A 186 -20.88 -4.13 53.46
N ARG A 187 -22.04 -4.77 53.24
CA ARG A 187 -22.87 -5.47 54.24
C ARG A 187 -24.24 -5.86 53.69
#